data_AF-A0A7X1F7G2-F1
#
_entry.id   AF-A0A7X1F7G2-F1
#
_cell.length_a   1.000
_cell.length_b   1.000
_cell.length_c   1.000
_cell.angle_alpha   90.00
_cell.angle_beta   90.00
_cell.angle_gamma   90.00
#
_symmetry.space_group_name_H-M   'P 1'
#
loop_
_entity.id
_entity.type
_entity.pdbx_description
1 polymer ?
#
loop_
_entity_poly.entity_id
_entity_poly.type
_entity_poly.pdbx_seq_one_letter_code
_entity_poly.pdbx_strand_id
1 'polypeptide(L)'
;MADPYATLGVARGASEKDIKSAYRKLAKELHPDRNTDNPKAAERFSEVTRAYDLLSDKDKRARFDRGEIDMDGNPANPFGAGFGGGGFGGGGQRGFRHEGFGGGGPEGVDISDLFEGLFGGGRKGGGGGPFGGQRAAPKGATVQYRLQVSLTDAALLAPQRITLSDGKTIDLKLPAGVEDGTQMRLAGKGEPGPGGNGDALVTIVLQPHPFFRRDGDNLKLDLPVTLDEALGGAKVKVPTADGAVMLTLAPGTSSGKTLRLKGKGMTRKDGSRGDQLVRVQIDLPQADSAEHAELARRLAGWQDTRNPRQKFGH
;
A
#
# COMPACT_ATOMS: atom_id res chain seq x y z
N MET A 1 -25.81 -28.35 -15.54
CA MET A 1 -24.87 -27.52 -14.76
C MET A 1 -23.47 -27.80 -15.27
N ALA A 2 -22.73 -26.76 -15.63
CA ALA A 2 -21.39 -26.90 -16.21
C ALA A 2 -20.35 -27.05 -15.10
N ASP A 3 -19.44 -28.01 -15.26
CA ASP A 3 -18.28 -28.21 -14.39
C ASP A 3 -17.45 -26.89 -14.31
N PRO A 4 -17.08 -26.37 -13.13
CA PRO A 4 -16.26 -25.16 -12.97
C PRO A 4 -14.97 -25.18 -13.81
N TYR A 5 -14.34 -26.35 -13.97
CA TYR A 5 -13.16 -26.49 -14.82
C TYR A 5 -13.51 -26.32 -16.30
N ALA A 6 -14.63 -26.88 -16.74
CA ALA A 6 -15.13 -26.69 -18.10
C ALA A 6 -15.60 -25.24 -18.36
N THR A 7 -16.14 -24.57 -17.35
CA THR A 7 -16.53 -23.15 -17.42
C THR A 7 -15.33 -22.24 -17.65
N LEU A 8 -14.19 -22.53 -17.03
CA LEU A 8 -12.92 -21.84 -17.28
C LEU A 8 -12.14 -22.37 -18.50
N GLY A 9 -12.58 -23.48 -19.11
CA GLY A 9 -11.90 -24.09 -20.25
C GLY A 9 -10.55 -24.74 -19.88
N VAL A 10 -10.41 -25.23 -18.65
CA VAL A 10 -9.17 -25.85 -18.14
C VAL A 10 -9.42 -27.31 -17.71
N ALA A 11 -8.36 -28.11 -17.65
CA ALA A 11 -8.46 -29.48 -17.14
C ALA A 11 -8.57 -29.49 -15.60
N ARG A 12 -9.16 -30.54 -15.02
CA ARG A 12 -9.27 -30.71 -13.55
C ARG A 12 -7.91 -30.69 -12.82
N GLY A 13 -6.86 -31.14 -13.49
CA GLY A 13 -5.46 -31.11 -13.00
C GLY A 13 -4.71 -29.80 -13.25
N ALA A 14 -5.38 -28.74 -13.73
CA ALA A 14 -4.71 -27.48 -14.05
C ALA A 14 -4.06 -26.84 -12.82
N SER A 15 -2.89 -26.22 -13.02
CA SER A 15 -2.22 -25.48 -11.95
C SER A 15 -2.99 -24.21 -11.62
N GLU A 16 -2.78 -23.65 -10.41
CA GLU A 16 -3.35 -22.35 -10.02
C GLU A 16 -3.00 -21.24 -11.02
N LYS A 17 -1.80 -21.31 -11.58
CA LYS A 17 -1.32 -20.37 -12.61
C LYS A 17 -2.16 -20.47 -13.89
N ASP A 18 -2.52 -21.67 -14.30
CA ASP A 18 -3.33 -21.91 -15.51
C ASP A 18 -4.78 -21.47 -15.30
N ILE A 19 -5.34 -21.75 -14.12
CA ILE A 19 -6.67 -21.29 -13.70
C ILE A 19 -6.75 -19.75 -13.71
N LYS A 20 -5.75 -19.09 -13.11
CA LYS A 20 -5.65 -17.62 -13.08
C LYS A 20 -5.38 -17.01 -14.46
N SER A 21 -4.69 -17.72 -15.33
CA SER A 21 -4.45 -17.28 -16.71
C SER A 21 -5.74 -17.35 -17.54
N ALA A 22 -6.47 -18.47 -17.44
CA ALA A 22 -7.73 -18.69 -18.13
C ALA A 22 -8.81 -17.68 -17.70
N TYR A 23 -8.95 -17.44 -16.39
CA TYR A 23 -9.86 -16.43 -15.87
C TYR A 23 -9.55 -15.03 -16.43
N ARG A 24 -8.28 -14.59 -16.40
CA ARG A 24 -7.91 -13.26 -16.92
C ARG A 24 -8.21 -13.09 -18.41
N LYS A 25 -8.05 -14.16 -19.20
CA LYS A 25 -8.39 -14.16 -20.62
C LYS A 25 -9.90 -13.99 -20.82
N LEU A 26 -10.70 -14.82 -20.15
CA LEU A 26 -12.16 -14.79 -20.24
C LEU A 26 -12.76 -13.51 -19.67
N ALA A 27 -12.22 -12.99 -18.56
CA ALA A 27 -12.67 -11.74 -17.95
C ALA A 27 -12.44 -10.52 -18.86
N LYS A 28 -11.30 -10.49 -19.58
CA LYS A 28 -11.05 -9.47 -20.60
C LYS A 28 -11.97 -9.64 -21.81
N GLU A 29 -12.31 -10.89 -22.15
CA GLU A 29 -13.15 -11.17 -23.30
C GLU A 29 -14.62 -10.79 -23.08
N LEU A 30 -15.12 -11.06 -21.88
CA LEU A 30 -16.51 -10.92 -21.45
C LEU A 30 -16.78 -9.64 -20.65
N HIS A 31 -15.81 -8.73 -20.54
CA HIS A 31 -15.95 -7.50 -19.76
C HIS A 31 -17.17 -6.68 -20.20
N PRO A 32 -17.98 -6.13 -19.25
CA PRO A 32 -19.18 -5.35 -19.55
C PRO A 32 -18.92 -4.17 -20.49
N ASP A 33 -17.83 -3.41 -20.28
CA ASP A 33 -17.48 -2.26 -21.12
C ASP A 33 -17.25 -2.61 -22.60
N ARG A 34 -16.90 -3.87 -22.91
CA ARG A 34 -16.67 -4.33 -24.28
C ARG A 34 -17.88 -5.06 -24.87
N ASN A 35 -18.87 -5.38 -24.03
CA ASN A 35 -20.03 -6.19 -24.38
C ASN A 35 -21.33 -5.56 -23.83
N THR A 36 -21.46 -4.24 -23.94
CA THR A 36 -22.56 -3.44 -23.37
C THR A 36 -23.95 -3.87 -23.85
N ASP A 37 -24.06 -4.44 -25.05
CA ASP A 37 -25.34 -4.82 -25.67
C ASP A 37 -25.58 -6.34 -25.72
N ASN A 38 -24.70 -7.14 -25.07
CA ASN A 38 -24.79 -8.60 -25.11
C ASN A 38 -25.09 -9.17 -23.70
N PRO A 39 -26.36 -9.42 -23.35
CA PRO A 39 -26.73 -9.97 -22.04
C PRO A 39 -26.12 -11.35 -21.78
N LYS A 40 -25.85 -12.14 -22.83
CA LYS A 40 -25.19 -13.45 -22.72
C LYS A 40 -23.73 -13.34 -22.30
N ALA A 41 -23.05 -12.22 -22.59
CA ALA A 41 -21.69 -11.98 -22.16
C ALA A 41 -21.62 -11.72 -20.65
N ALA A 42 -22.60 -10.99 -20.10
CA ALA A 42 -22.72 -10.74 -18.67
C ALA A 42 -23.05 -12.02 -17.88
N GLU A 43 -23.98 -12.84 -18.38
CA GLU A 43 -24.29 -14.15 -17.81
C GLU A 43 -23.05 -15.05 -17.79
N ARG A 44 -22.32 -15.10 -18.91
CA ARG A 44 -21.10 -15.91 -19.02
C ARG A 44 -19.97 -15.38 -18.14
N PHE A 45 -19.85 -14.07 -17.98
CA PHE A 45 -18.89 -13.45 -17.07
C PHE A 45 -19.17 -13.86 -15.62
N SER A 46 -20.44 -13.83 -15.19
CA SER A 46 -20.86 -14.28 -13.85
C SER A 46 -20.53 -15.75 -13.59
N GLU A 47 -20.76 -16.63 -14.57
CA GLU A 47 -20.38 -18.05 -14.47
C GLU A 47 -18.87 -18.25 -14.35
N VAL A 48 -18.08 -17.51 -15.13
CA VAL A 48 -16.62 -17.56 -15.14
C VAL A 48 -16.04 -17.06 -13.81
N THR A 49 -16.60 -15.98 -13.24
CA THR A 49 -16.18 -15.46 -11.95
C THR A 49 -16.47 -16.44 -10.81
N ARG A 50 -17.68 -17.01 -10.75
CA ARG A 50 -18.02 -18.03 -9.75
C ARG A 50 -17.11 -19.26 -9.82
N ALA A 51 -16.82 -19.72 -11.04
CA ALA A 51 -15.89 -20.84 -11.22
C ALA A 51 -14.47 -20.50 -10.74
N TYR A 52 -14.00 -19.26 -10.95
CA TYR A 52 -12.70 -18.82 -10.47
C TYR A 52 -12.65 -18.67 -8.94
N ASP A 53 -13.69 -18.15 -8.31
CA ASP A 53 -13.74 -17.97 -6.86
C ASP A 53 -13.69 -19.31 -6.11
N LEU A 54 -14.30 -20.34 -6.69
CA LEU A 54 -14.24 -21.71 -6.17
C LEU A 54 -12.86 -22.36 -6.38
N LEU A 55 -12.28 -22.20 -7.57
CA LEU A 55 -11.07 -22.92 -7.99
C LEU A 55 -9.75 -22.21 -7.61
N SER A 56 -9.79 -20.92 -7.30
CA SER A 56 -8.61 -20.14 -6.90
C SER A 56 -8.24 -20.32 -5.42
N ASP A 57 -9.20 -20.72 -4.59
CA ASP A 57 -8.97 -21.08 -3.19
C ASP A 57 -8.66 -22.58 -3.08
N LYS A 58 -7.47 -22.89 -2.56
CA LYS A 58 -6.95 -24.26 -2.47
C LYS A 58 -7.83 -25.18 -1.62
N ASP A 59 -8.42 -24.66 -0.55
CA ASP A 59 -9.25 -25.45 0.38
C ASP A 59 -10.67 -25.63 -0.16
N LYS A 60 -11.24 -24.62 -0.84
CA LYS A 60 -12.52 -24.75 -1.54
C LYS A 60 -12.40 -25.71 -2.73
N ARG A 61 -11.37 -25.56 -3.57
CA ARG A 61 -11.09 -26.46 -4.68
C ARG A 61 -10.96 -27.91 -4.22
N ALA A 62 -10.19 -28.16 -3.16
CA ALA A 62 -9.99 -29.50 -2.64
C ALA A 62 -11.29 -30.12 -2.07
N ARG A 63 -12.14 -29.33 -1.41
CA ARG A 63 -13.46 -29.77 -0.94
C ARG A 63 -14.41 -30.08 -2.09
N PHE A 64 -14.41 -29.24 -3.13
CA PHE A 64 -15.21 -29.46 -4.33
C PHE A 64 -14.76 -30.72 -5.09
N ASP A 65 -13.45 -30.91 -5.25
CA ASP A 65 -12.87 -32.09 -5.90
C ASP A 65 -13.18 -33.40 -5.14
N ARG A 66 -13.35 -33.32 -3.81
CA ARG A 66 -13.79 -34.43 -2.95
C ARG A 66 -15.31 -34.61 -2.89
N GLY A 67 -16.09 -33.73 -3.52
CA GLY A 67 -17.55 -33.75 -3.50
C GLY A 67 -18.16 -33.32 -2.17
N GLU A 68 -17.41 -32.63 -1.31
CA GLU A 68 -17.88 -32.14 0.00
C GLU A 68 -18.65 -30.82 -0.12
N ILE A 69 -18.44 -30.08 -1.20
CA ILE A 69 -19.18 -28.85 -1.51
C ILE A 69 -19.64 -28.83 -2.97
N ASP A 70 -20.77 -28.18 -3.24
CA ASP A 70 -21.26 -27.92 -4.58
C ASP A 70 -20.53 -26.74 -5.25
N MET A 71 -20.92 -26.43 -6.48
CA MET A 71 -20.31 -25.36 -7.29
C MET A 71 -20.54 -23.95 -6.74
N ASP A 72 -21.51 -23.78 -5.83
CA ASP A 72 -21.79 -22.52 -5.13
C ASP A 72 -21.08 -22.48 -3.76
N GLY A 73 -20.33 -23.54 -3.43
CA GLY A 73 -19.55 -23.67 -2.20
C GLY A 73 -20.36 -24.17 -0.99
N ASN A 74 -21.58 -24.65 -1.20
CA ASN A 74 -22.43 -25.17 -0.14
C ASN A 74 -22.08 -26.63 0.18
N PRO A 75 -22.16 -27.06 1.45
CA PRO A 75 -21.94 -28.46 1.82
C PRO A 75 -22.84 -29.42 1.04
N ALA A 76 -22.23 -30.32 0.27
CA ALA A 76 -22.92 -31.38 -0.43
C ALA A 76 -23.05 -32.59 0.51
N ASN A 77 -23.96 -32.53 1.50
CA ASN A 77 -24.27 -33.70 2.31
C ASN A 77 -25.78 -33.98 2.46
N PRO A 78 -26.27 -35.06 1.82
CA PRO A 78 -27.64 -35.59 1.96
C PRO A 78 -27.91 -36.44 3.22
N PHE A 79 -26.95 -36.65 4.12
CA PHE A 79 -27.09 -37.56 5.28
C PHE A 79 -27.08 -36.84 6.64
N GLY A 80 -28.01 -35.89 6.78
CA GLY A 80 -28.43 -35.31 8.06
C GLY A 80 -29.85 -35.74 8.45
N ALA A 81 -30.17 -37.03 8.34
CA ALA A 81 -31.41 -37.60 8.87
C ALA A 81 -31.23 -39.08 9.28
N GLY A 82 -31.30 -39.35 10.59
CA GLY A 82 -31.57 -40.69 11.14
C GLY A 82 -30.84 -41.02 12.45
N PHE A 83 -31.61 -41.24 13.53
CA PHE A 83 -31.27 -41.64 14.92
C PHE A 83 -30.84 -40.50 15.87
N GLY A 84 -31.60 -40.08 16.89
CA GLY A 84 -32.94 -40.43 17.37
C GLY A 84 -33.24 -39.65 18.66
N GLY A 85 -34.51 -39.44 18.97
CA GLY A 85 -34.96 -39.10 20.34
C GLY A 85 -35.57 -37.72 20.57
N GLY A 86 -36.85 -37.57 20.21
CA GLY A 86 -37.89 -37.05 21.12
C GLY A 86 -38.01 -35.55 21.37
N GLY A 87 -39.18 -34.98 21.03
CA GLY A 87 -39.79 -33.91 21.83
C GLY A 87 -40.35 -32.69 21.08
N PHE A 88 -41.62 -32.80 20.67
CA PHE A 88 -42.67 -31.75 20.67
C PHE A 88 -42.44 -30.39 19.97
N GLY A 89 -43.28 -30.14 18.96
CA GLY A 89 -44.14 -28.95 18.96
C GLY A 89 -43.95 -27.90 17.84
N GLY A 90 -44.85 -27.93 16.85
CA GLY A 90 -45.56 -26.71 16.39
C GLY A 90 -44.88 -25.80 15.35
N GLY A 91 -45.20 -26.07 14.08
CA GLY A 91 -45.49 -25.13 12.98
C GLY A 91 -44.82 -23.74 12.90
N GLY A 92 -44.10 -23.50 11.80
CA GLY A 92 -43.80 -22.16 11.32
C GLY A 92 -42.62 -22.08 10.35
N GLN A 93 -42.90 -21.98 9.05
CA GLN A 93 -41.90 -21.57 8.04
C GLN A 93 -41.40 -20.16 8.35
N ARG A 94 -40.07 -19.98 8.48
CA ARG A 94 -39.22 -18.99 7.74
C ARG A 94 -37.92 -18.66 8.49
N GLY A 95 -36.82 -18.76 7.74
CA GLY A 95 -35.70 -17.80 7.79
C GLY A 95 -34.70 -17.95 8.93
N PHE A 96 -33.73 -18.86 8.78
CA PHE A 96 -32.50 -18.76 9.56
C PHE A 96 -31.52 -17.81 8.89
N ARG A 97 -31.30 -16.70 9.59
CA ARG A 97 -30.24 -15.70 9.40
C ARG A 97 -28.88 -16.34 9.52
N HIS A 98 -27.95 -15.90 8.68
CA HIS A 98 -26.53 -16.20 8.82
C HIS A 98 -25.94 -15.28 9.89
N GLU A 99 -25.80 -15.80 11.11
CA GLU A 99 -24.98 -15.21 12.17
C GLU A 99 -23.50 -15.48 11.83
N GLY A 100 -22.69 -14.42 11.81
CA GLY A 100 -21.34 -14.45 11.24
C GLY A 100 -20.21 -14.91 12.16
N PHE A 101 -19.04 -15.10 11.53
CA PHE A 101 -17.69 -14.93 12.08
C PHE A 101 -16.76 -14.83 10.84
N GLY A 102 -16.10 -13.72 10.52
CA GLY A 102 -15.11 -13.07 11.37
C GLY A 102 -13.74 -13.73 11.18
N GLY A 103 -13.09 -13.51 10.03
CA GLY A 103 -11.73 -14.01 9.76
C GLY A 103 -11.12 -13.30 8.55
N GLY A 104 -10.09 -12.49 8.79
CA GLY A 104 -9.63 -11.44 7.90
C GLY A 104 -8.83 -11.88 6.65
N GLY A 105 -8.89 -11.01 5.64
CA GLY A 105 -8.06 -11.03 4.43
C GLY A 105 -8.40 -9.81 3.57
N PRO A 106 -7.42 -9.10 2.98
CA PRO A 106 -7.63 -7.78 2.40
C PRO A 106 -8.15 -7.84 0.95
N GLU A 107 -9.02 -6.88 0.62
CA GLU A 107 -9.46 -6.51 -0.73
C GLU A 107 -10.23 -7.55 -1.55
N GLY A 108 -11.48 -7.76 -1.16
CA GLY A 108 -12.56 -8.05 -2.11
C GLY A 108 -13.64 -7.02 -1.87
N VAL A 109 -13.76 -6.03 -2.76
CA VAL A 109 -15.04 -5.31 -2.91
C VAL A 109 -16.05 -6.40 -3.21
N ASP A 110 -17.07 -6.58 -2.38
CA ASP A 110 -18.15 -7.51 -2.67
C ASP A 110 -18.91 -6.94 -3.86
N ILE A 111 -18.55 -7.37 -5.07
CA ILE A 111 -19.11 -6.87 -6.34
C ILE A 111 -20.61 -7.28 -6.44
N SER A 112 -21.04 -8.23 -5.60
CA SER A 112 -22.45 -8.57 -5.36
C SER A 112 -23.25 -7.36 -4.85
N ASP A 113 -22.72 -6.62 -3.88
CA ASP A 113 -23.33 -5.40 -3.33
C ASP A 113 -23.33 -4.22 -4.31
N LEU A 114 -22.33 -4.15 -5.20
CA LEU A 114 -22.24 -3.11 -6.23
C LEU A 114 -23.26 -3.31 -7.36
N PHE A 115 -23.69 -4.55 -7.60
CA PHE A 115 -24.61 -4.89 -8.70
C PHE A 115 -26.09 -4.89 -8.28
N GLU A 116 -26.39 -5.05 -6.98
CA GLU A 116 -27.76 -4.92 -6.45
C GLU A 116 -28.30 -3.48 -6.63
N GLY A 117 -27.41 -2.48 -6.61
CA GLY A 117 -27.75 -1.07 -6.86
C GLY A 117 -28.03 -0.71 -8.32
N LEU A 118 -27.58 -1.52 -9.29
CA LEU A 118 -27.73 -1.22 -10.73
C LEU A 118 -28.96 -1.89 -11.35
N PHE A 119 -29.46 -2.98 -10.75
CA PHE A 119 -30.61 -3.75 -11.26
C PHE A 119 -31.90 -3.63 -10.41
N GLY A 120 -31.90 -2.87 -9.32
CA GLY A 120 -33.07 -2.60 -8.46
C GLY A 120 -34.09 -1.59 -9.02
N GLY A 121 -34.06 -1.32 -10.32
CA GLY A 121 -34.92 -0.34 -10.97
C GLY A 121 -36.30 -0.89 -11.34
N GLY A 122 -37.21 -1.05 -10.36
CA GLY A 122 -38.62 -1.22 -10.70
C GLY A 122 -39.51 -1.92 -9.68
N ARG A 123 -39.89 -1.24 -8.58
CA ARG A 123 -41.27 -1.34 -8.05
C ARG A 123 -41.59 -0.20 -7.08
N LYS A 124 -42.31 0.78 -7.63
CA LYS A 124 -43.15 1.72 -6.89
C LYS A 124 -44.31 0.94 -6.27
N GLY A 125 -44.43 0.95 -4.94
CA GLY A 125 -45.56 0.35 -4.24
C GLY A 125 -45.44 0.58 -2.73
N GLY A 126 -46.14 1.61 -2.24
CA GLY A 126 -46.26 1.89 -0.82
C GLY A 126 -46.92 0.73 -0.07
N GLY A 127 -46.44 0.50 1.14
CA GLY A 127 -46.97 -0.51 2.06
C GLY A 127 -46.26 -0.39 3.39
N GLY A 128 -46.79 0.45 4.28
CA GLY A 128 -46.36 0.51 5.67
C GLY A 128 -46.66 -0.82 6.36
N GLY A 129 -45.60 -1.51 6.77
CA GLY A 129 -45.68 -2.70 7.64
C GLY A 129 -45.19 -2.36 9.05
N PRO A 130 -45.81 -2.89 10.11
CA PRO A 130 -45.52 -2.56 11.51
C PRO A 130 -44.32 -3.35 12.08
N PHE A 131 -43.25 -3.50 11.30
CA PHE A 131 -41.97 -4.03 11.78
C PHE A 131 -40.96 -2.90 11.82
N GLY A 132 -40.91 -2.22 12.97
CA GLY A 132 -39.86 -1.26 13.29
C GLY A 132 -38.52 -1.98 13.38
N GLY A 133 -37.83 -2.10 12.24
CA GLY A 133 -36.42 -2.43 12.24
C GLY A 133 -35.70 -1.38 13.05
N GLN A 134 -35.20 -1.75 14.23
CA GLN A 134 -34.30 -0.90 15.01
C GLN A 134 -33.08 -0.61 14.14
N ARG A 135 -33.10 0.55 13.49
CA ARG A 135 -31.93 1.12 12.83
C ARG A 135 -30.83 1.17 13.88
N ALA A 136 -29.74 0.46 13.64
CA ALA A 136 -28.54 0.59 14.45
C ALA A 136 -28.21 2.08 14.56
N ALA A 137 -28.00 2.53 15.79
CA ALA A 137 -27.68 3.92 16.05
C ALA A 137 -26.45 4.33 15.22
N PRO A 138 -26.43 5.52 14.59
CA PRO A 138 -25.30 5.92 13.76
C PRO A 138 -24.05 6.09 14.61
N LYS A 139 -22.90 5.62 14.11
CA LYS A 139 -21.59 5.95 14.67
C LYS A 139 -21.32 7.46 14.55
N GLY A 140 -20.45 7.98 15.41
CA GLY A 140 -20.00 9.36 15.31
C GLY A 140 -19.19 9.66 14.04
N ALA A 141 -18.91 10.94 13.79
CA ALA A 141 -18.27 11.38 12.57
C ALA A 141 -16.79 10.98 12.47
N THR A 142 -16.28 10.87 11.25
CA THR A 142 -14.86 10.62 10.99
C THR A 142 -14.05 11.89 11.16
N VAL A 143 -12.95 11.83 11.93
CA VAL A 143 -12.05 12.97 12.14
C VAL A 143 -10.82 12.85 11.24
N GLN A 144 -10.41 13.95 10.61
CA GLN A 144 -9.20 13.98 9.77
C GLN A 144 -8.04 14.64 10.52
N TYR A 145 -6.89 13.98 10.55
CA TYR A 145 -5.66 14.51 11.10
C TYR A 145 -4.58 14.59 10.01
N ARG A 146 -3.71 15.59 10.12
CA ARG A 146 -2.47 15.67 9.34
C ARG A 146 -1.29 15.52 10.29
N LEU A 147 -0.55 14.44 10.12
CA LEU A 147 0.62 14.16 10.93
C LEU A 147 1.87 14.58 10.17
N GLN A 148 2.54 15.61 10.67
CA GLN A 148 3.83 16.05 10.16
C GLN A 148 4.90 15.06 10.62
N VAL A 149 5.62 14.45 9.68
CA VAL A 149 6.66 13.46 9.96
C VAL A 149 7.96 13.93 9.33
N SER A 150 9.05 13.91 10.09
CA SER A 150 10.36 14.25 9.55
C SER A 150 10.80 13.22 8.51
N LEU A 151 11.56 13.65 7.49
CA LEU A 151 12.03 12.73 6.45
C LEU A 151 12.89 11.59 7.04
N THR A 152 13.65 11.86 8.09
CA THR A 152 14.49 10.85 8.78
C THR A 152 13.64 9.84 9.57
N ASP A 153 12.58 10.29 10.25
CA ASP A 153 11.68 9.39 10.96
C ASP A 153 10.89 8.51 9.99
N ALA A 154 10.41 9.09 8.89
CA ALA A 154 9.77 8.35 7.81
C ALA A 154 10.72 7.34 7.17
N ALA A 155 12.00 7.71 6.99
CA ALA A 155 13.00 6.78 6.48
C ALA A 155 13.16 5.58 7.41
N LEU A 156 13.16 5.78 8.73
CA LEU A 156 13.36 4.74 9.74
C LEU A 156 12.10 4.04 10.25
N LEU A 157 10.91 4.48 9.80
CA LEU A 157 9.62 4.07 10.39
C LEU A 157 9.58 4.30 11.91
N ALA A 158 10.17 5.41 12.36
CA ALA A 158 10.22 5.73 13.78
C ALA A 158 8.79 5.90 14.34
N PRO A 159 8.49 5.42 15.56
CA PRO A 159 7.18 5.57 16.19
C PRO A 159 6.77 7.05 16.25
N GLN A 160 5.57 7.36 15.78
CA GLN A 160 5.05 8.73 15.79
C GLN A 160 3.99 8.88 16.87
N ARG A 161 4.05 9.96 17.64
CA ARG A 161 3.02 10.27 18.64
C ARG A 161 2.02 11.27 18.08
N ILE A 162 0.75 10.92 18.14
CA ILE A 162 -0.36 11.81 17.79
C ILE A 162 -1.26 12.01 19.00
N THR A 163 -1.57 13.26 19.30
CA THR A 163 -2.60 13.63 20.28
C THR A 163 -3.91 13.85 19.53
N LEU A 164 -4.93 13.07 19.86
CA LEU A 164 -6.26 13.19 19.27
C LEU A 164 -7.07 14.31 19.93
N SER A 165 -8.20 14.67 19.33
CA SER A 165 -9.14 15.68 19.84
C SER A 165 -9.71 15.34 21.22
N ASP A 166 -9.73 14.06 21.61
CA ASP A 166 -10.13 13.61 22.94
C ASP A 166 -9.01 13.73 24.01
N GLY A 167 -7.86 14.28 23.63
CA GLY A 167 -6.69 14.47 24.51
C GLY A 167 -5.84 13.22 24.69
N LYS A 168 -6.21 12.07 24.11
CA LYS A 168 -5.41 10.85 24.22
C LYS A 168 -4.25 10.86 23.22
N THR A 169 -3.09 10.46 23.69
CA THR A 169 -1.90 10.23 22.85
C THR A 169 -1.84 8.79 22.41
N ILE A 170 -1.59 8.56 21.13
CA ILE A 170 -1.40 7.23 20.54
C ILE A 170 -0.06 7.17 19.82
N ASP A 171 0.66 6.06 20.01
CA ASP A 171 1.82 5.72 19.22
C ASP A 171 1.36 5.08 17.88
N LEU A 172 1.62 5.79 16.79
CA LEU A 172 1.34 5.38 15.41
C LEU A 172 2.60 4.76 14.80
N LYS A 173 2.47 3.51 14.35
CA LYS A 173 3.52 2.83 13.59
C LYS A 173 3.39 3.16 12.10
N LEU A 174 4.41 3.79 11.52
CA LEU A 174 4.44 4.12 10.10
C LEU A 174 4.54 2.83 9.24
N PRO A 175 3.79 2.74 8.13
CA PRO A 175 3.86 1.60 7.23
C PRO A 175 5.14 1.62 6.40
N ALA A 176 5.60 0.43 6.00
CA ALA A 176 6.73 0.28 5.09
C ALA A 176 6.41 0.92 3.73
N GLY A 177 7.37 1.66 3.14
CA GLY A 177 7.15 2.41 1.91
C GLY A 177 6.28 3.66 2.08
N VAL A 178 6.23 4.24 3.29
CA VAL A 178 5.50 5.49 3.55
C VAL A 178 5.90 6.59 2.55
N GLU A 179 4.91 7.23 1.96
CA GLU A 179 5.03 8.35 1.03
C GLU A 179 4.30 9.59 1.60
N ASP A 180 4.63 10.75 1.05
CA ASP A 180 3.85 11.95 1.36
C ASP A 180 2.39 11.75 0.93
N GLY A 181 1.45 12.13 1.78
CA GLY A 181 0.02 11.91 1.56
C GLY A 181 -0.49 10.52 1.92
N THR A 182 0.35 9.61 2.41
CA THR A 182 -0.10 8.27 2.87
C THR A 182 -1.21 8.41 3.91
N GLN A 183 -2.35 7.74 3.70
CA GLN A 183 -3.49 7.78 4.63
C GLN A 183 -3.58 6.51 5.47
N MET A 184 -3.85 6.68 6.76
CA MET A 184 -4.02 5.61 7.73
C MET A 184 -5.32 5.77 8.50
N ARG A 185 -6.10 4.69 8.61
CA ARG A 185 -7.36 4.68 9.37
C ARG A 185 -7.15 4.11 10.77
N LEU A 186 -7.57 4.86 11.78
CA LEU A 186 -7.64 4.45 13.17
C LEU A 186 -9.10 4.24 13.55
N ALA A 187 -9.52 2.97 13.64
CA ALA A 187 -10.90 2.60 13.90
C ALA A 187 -11.36 3.05 15.30
N GLY A 188 -12.55 3.63 15.40
CA GLY A 188 -13.14 4.04 16.69
C GLY A 188 -12.44 5.24 17.37
N LYS A 189 -11.58 5.97 16.65
CA LYS A 189 -10.85 7.15 17.12
C LYS A 189 -11.39 8.48 16.57
N GLY A 190 -12.57 8.45 15.97
CA GLY A 190 -13.33 9.63 15.53
C GLY A 190 -14.22 10.19 16.63
N GLU A 191 -15.22 10.98 16.24
CA GLU A 191 -16.14 11.62 17.18
C GLU A 191 -17.05 10.59 17.87
N PRO A 192 -17.50 10.85 19.11
CA PRO A 192 -18.49 10.00 19.76
C PRO A 192 -19.85 10.11 19.06
N GLY A 193 -20.56 9.00 18.95
CA GLY A 193 -21.93 8.97 18.44
C GLY A 193 -22.79 7.93 19.13
N PRO A 194 -24.12 7.97 18.95
CA PRO A 194 -25.06 7.05 19.59
C PRO A 194 -24.79 5.56 19.30
N GLY A 195 -24.17 5.24 18.17
CA GLY A 195 -23.74 3.89 17.78
C GLY A 195 -22.27 3.56 18.07
N GLY A 196 -21.60 4.37 18.90
CA GLY A 196 -20.17 4.29 19.15
C GLY A 196 -19.37 5.33 18.36
N ASN A 197 -18.05 5.34 18.57
CA ASN A 197 -17.17 6.33 17.96
C ASN A 197 -17.02 6.11 16.45
N GLY A 198 -16.86 7.22 15.71
CA GLY A 198 -16.40 7.21 14.33
C GLY A 198 -14.93 6.80 14.19
N ASP A 199 -14.36 6.94 13.00
CA ASP A 199 -12.96 6.64 12.71
C ASP A 199 -12.09 7.90 12.69
N ALA A 200 -10.77 7.77 12.81
CA ALA A 200 -9.84 8.84 12.49
C ALA A 200 -9.03 8.48 11.23
N LEU A 201 -8.92 9.43 10.29
CA LEU A 201 -8.07 9.32 9.11
C LEU A 201 -6.86 10.22 9.29
N VAL A 202 -5.69 9.61 9.43
CA VAL A 202 -4.41 10.30 9.58
C VAL A 202 -3.73 10.34 8.22
N THR A 203 -3.51 11.54 7.68
CA THR A 203 -2.70 11.75 6.48
C THR A 203 -1.28 12.12 6.89
N ILE A 204 -0.30 11.35 6.44
CA ILE A 204 1.12 11.63 6.66
C ILE A 204 1.54 12.77 5.74
N VAL A 205 2.19 13.78 6.31
CA VAL A 205 2.81 14.88 5.57
C VAL A 205 4.30 14.86 5.86
N LEU A 206 5.11 14.59 4.86
CA LEU A 206 6.56 14.55 5.00
C LEU A 206 7.11 15.97 5.02
N GLN A 207 7.82 16.29 6.09
CA GLN A 207 8.43 17.60 6.23
C GLN A 207 9.66 17.73 5.32
N PRO A 208 9.83 18.89 4.65
CA PRO A 208 11.09 19.22 4.00
C PRO A 208 12.24 19.11 5.00
N HIS A 209 13.38 18.60 4.54
CA HIS A 209 14.57 18.43 5.37
C HIS A 209 15.66 19.41 4.92
N PRO A 210 16.43 20.03 5.84
CA PRO A 210 17.42 21.06 5.48
C PRO A 210 18.48 20.59 4.48
N PHE A 211 18.86 19.31 4.53
CA PHE A 211 19.94 18.77 3.68
C PHE A 211 19.62 17.44 3.00
N PHE A 212 18.46 16.83 3.29
CA PHE A 212 18.06 15.58 2.64
C PHE A 212 16.95 15.85 1.65
N ARG A 213 17.04 15.21 0.48
CA ARG A 213 15.97 15.18 -0.50
C ARG A 213 15.61 13.74 -0.80
N ARG A 214 14.32 13.42 -0.80
CA ARG A 214 13.86 12.08 -1.20
C ARG A 214 13.95 11.92 -2.72
N ASP A 215 14.40 10.76 -3.17
CA ASP A 215 14.40 10.35 -4.57
C ASP A 215 13.97 8.88 -4.68
N GLY A 216 12.66 8.67 -4.84
CA GLY A 216 12.05 7.34 -4.73
C GLY A 216 12.32 6.75 -3.34
N ASP A 217 13.02 5.61 -3.32
CA ASP A 217 13.45 4.95 -2.08
C ASP A 217 14.78 5.49 -1.54
N ASN A 218 15.49 6.35 -2.28
CA ASN A 218 16.79 6.85 -1.89
C ASN A 218 16.70 8.21 -1.18
N LEU A 219 17.74 8.53 -0.41
CA LEU A 219 17.96 9.86 0.15
C LEU A 219 19.16 10.52 -0.55
N LYS A 220 18.98 11.72 -1.07
CA LYS A 220 20.05 12.53 -1.65
C LYS A 220 20.55 13.55 -0.62
N LEU A 221 21.87 13.71 -0.57
CA LEU A 221 22.56 14.74 0.20
C LEU A 221 23.64 15.38 -0.65
N ASP A 222 23.70 16.70 -0.67
CA ASP A 222 24.83 17.45 -1.23
C ASP A 222 25.86 17.63 -0.10
N LEU A 223 27.04 17.03 -0.26
CA LEU A 223 28.12 17.06 0.73
C LEU A 223 29.12 18.16 0.34
N PRO A 224 29.13 19.31 1.04
CA PRO A 224 30.20 20.27 0.89
C PRO A 224 31.52 19.65 1.41
N VAL A 225 32.58 19.81 0.63
CA VAL A 225 33.94 19.37 0.97
C VAL A 225 34.91 20.48 0.63
N THR A 226 36.00 20.60 1.37
CA THR A 226 37.02 21.62 1.09
C THR A 226 37.88 21.22 -0.11
N LEU A 227 38.58 22.19 -0.70
CA LEU A 227 39.47 21.94 -1.83
C LEU A 227 40.61 20.97 -1.48
N ASP A 228 41.19 21.09 -0.29
CA ASP A 228 42.27 20.19 0.17
C ASP A 228 41.76 18.76 0.43
N GLU A 229 40.56 18.59 1.00
CA GLU A 229 39.91 17.28 1.15
C GLU A 229 39.68 16.61 -0.21
N ALA A 230 39.21 17.37 -1.19
CA ALA A 230 38.97 16.88 -2.55
C ALA A 230 40.28 16.50 -3.27
N LEU A 231 41.33 17.29 -3.11
CA LEU A 231 42.64 17.06 -3.73
C LEU A 231 43.39 15.88 -3.08
N GLY A 232 43.56 15.92 -1.75
CA GLY A 232 44.37 14.96 -0.99
C GLY A 232 43.61 13.70 -0.55
N GLY A 233 42.28 13.71 -0.65
CA GLY A 233 41.44 12.69 -0.03
C GLY A 233 41.26 12.94 1.47
N ALA A 234 40.15 12.48 2.03
CA ALA A 234 39.79 12.74 3.41
C ALA A 234 38.81 11.70 3.97
N LYS A 235 38.68 11.64 5.29
CA LYS A 235 37.58 10.93 5.95
C LYS A 235 36.61 11.97 6.50
N VAL A 236 35.46 12.12 5.86
CA VAL A 236 34.47 13.15 6.18
C VAL A 236 33.28 12.50 6.89
N LYS A 237 32.76 13.17 7.93
CA LYS A 237 31.57 12.72 8.64
C LYS A 237 30.33 13.12 7.86
N VAL A 238 29.51 12.14 7.47
CA VAL A 238 28.31 12.35 6.66
C VAL A 238 27.07 11.98 7.49
N PRO A 239 26.09 12.89 7.65
CA PRO A 239 24.85 12.56 8.35
C PRO A 239 24.02 11.57 7.53
N THR A 240 23.36 10.64 8.22
CA THR A 240 22.33 9.73 7.68
C THR A 240 21.08 9.82 8.53
N ALA A 241 20.00 9.16 8.13
CA ALA A 241 18.77 9.10 8.94
C ALA A 241 18.99 8.40 10.30
N ASP A 242 19.90 7.43 10.39
CA ASP A 242 20.19 6.61 11.58
C ASP A 242 21.49 6.98 12.30
N GLY A 243 22.04 8.17 12.04
CA GLY A 243 23.24 8.68 12.69
C GLY A 243 24.48 8.68 11.79
N ALA A 244 25.35 9.68 12.00
CA ALA A 244 26.43 9.97 11.06
C ALA A 244 27.43 8.82 10.88
N VAL A 245 27.92 8.67 9.64
CA VAL A 245 28.92 7.68 9.24
C VAL A 245 30.17 8.37 8.68
N MET A 246 31.32 7.71 8.79
CA MET A 246 32.55 8.20 8.14
C MET A 246 32.59 7.75 6.68
N LEU A 247 32.70 8.71 5.76
CA LEU A 247 32.86 8.50 4.32
C LEU A 247 34.30 8.82 3.92
N THR A 248 34.95 7.88 3.23
CA THR A 248 36.29 8.11 2.67
C THR A 248 36.17 8.73 1.28
N LEU A 249 36.71 9.93 1.11
CA LEU A 249 36.93 10.59 -0.17
C LEU A 249 38.28 10.18 -0.73
N ALA A 250 38.28 9.68 -1.97
CA ALA A 250 39.52 9.38 -2.67
C ALA A 250 40.20 10.69 -3.11
N PRO A 251 41.54 10.74 -3.16
CA PRO A 251 42.27 11.86 -3.73
C PRO A 251 41.81 12.18 -5.16
N GLY A 252 41.77 13.46 -5.52
CA GLY A 252 41.28 13.92 -6.82
C GLY A 252 39.77 13.75 -7.03
N THR A 253 38.98 13.68 -5.96
CA THR A 253 37.52 13.63 -6.08
C THR A 253 36.98 14.97 -6.56
N SER A 254 36.16 14.97 -7.61
CA SER A 254 35.60 16.18 -8.22
C SER A 254 34.13 16.39 -7.84
N SER A 255 33.66 17.64 -7.95
CA SER A 255 32.25 18.00 -7.78
C SER A 255 31.34 17.20 -8.70
N GLY A 256 30.15 16.86 -8.21
CA GLY A 256 29.15 16.07 -8.92
C GLY A 256 29.34 14.55 -8.79
N LYS A 257 30.52 14.06 -8.35
CA LYS A 257 30.71 12.65 -8.03
C LYS A 257 29.71 12.22 -6.96
N THR A 258 28.94 11.17 -7.24
CA THR A 258 27.95 10.62 -6.31
C THR A 258 28.51 9.36 -5.67
N LEU A 259 28.63 9.37 -4.34
CA LEU A 259 29.04 8.25 -3.51
C LEU A 259 27.82 7.61 -2.87
N ARG A 260 27.80 6.29 -2.79
CA ARG A 260 26.63 5.53 -2.33
C ARG A 260 26.87 4.93 -0.96
N LEU A 261 26.00 5.29 0.00
CA LEU A 261 25.92 4.65 1.31
C LEU A 261 24.77 3.64 1.28
N LYS A 262 25.12 2.35 1.19
CA LYS A 262 24.16 1.26 1.05
C LYS A 262 23.25 1.16 2.27
N GLY A 263 21.94 1.03 2.07
CA GLY A 263 20.97 0.81 3.14
C GLY A 263 20.62 2.04 3.99
N LYS A 264 21.13 3.22 3.61
CA LYS A 264 20.93 4.49 4.34
C LYS A 264 19.80 5.37 3.78
N GLY A 265 18.99 4.86 2.86
CA GLY A 265 17.82 5.53 2.28
C GLY A 265 16.50 5.24 3.01
N MET A 266 15.37 5.39 2.33
CA MET A 266 14.01 5.14 2.85
C MET A 266 13.74 3.64 3.04
N THR A 267 12.81 3.30 3.94
CA THR A 267 12.30 1.92 4.03
C THR A 267 11.29 1.66 2.93
N ARG A 268 11.55 0.63 2.11
CA ARG A 268 10.71 0.20 0.99
C ARG A 268 9.48 -0.56 1.47
N LYS A 269 8.52 -0.78 0.55
CA LYS A 269 7.30 -1.58 0.81
C LYS A 269 7.58 -3.02 1.24
N ASP A 270 8.68 -3.61 0.76
CA ASP A 270 9.13 -4.97 1.14
C ASP A 270 9.91 -5.02 2.46
N GLY A 271 10.05 -3.87 3.15
CA GLY A 271 10.81 -3.74 4.39
C GLY A 271 12.33 -3.57 4.20
N SER A 272 12.85 -3.69 2.98
CA SER A 272 14.26 -3.43 2.68
C SER A 272 14.59 -1.94 2.71
N ARG A 273 15.88 -1.60 2.65
CA ARG A 273 16.37 -0.21 2.75
C ARG A 273 16.91 0.32 1.43
N GLY A 274 16.46 1.52 1.07
CA GLY A 274 17.07 2.40 0.06
C GLY A 274 18.52 2.73 0.35
N ASP A 275 19.15 3.44 -0.58
CA ASP A 275 20.51 3.94 -0.41
C ASP A 275 20.51 5.45 -0.16
N GLN A 276 21.57 5.96 0.49
CA GLN A 276 21.84 7.39 0.51
C GLN A 276 22.87 7.73 -0.56
N LEU A 277 22.53 8.68 -1.42
CA LEU A 277 23.32 9.18 -2.53
C LEU A 277 23.94 10.52 -2.12
N VAL A 278 25.25 10.51 -1.90
CA VAL A 278 26.03 11.64 -1.43
C VAL A 278 26.73 12.28 -2.62
N ARG A 279 26.23 13.42 -3.09
CA ARG A 279 26.84 14.17 -4.20
C ARG A 279 27.87 15.14 -3.63
N VAL A 280 29.12 14.97 -4.02
CA VAL A 280 30.21 15.85 -3.57
C VAL A 280 30.09 17.22 -4.23
N GLN A 281 30.27 18.27 -3.44
CA GLN A 281 30.37 19.67 -3.90
C GLN A 281 31.61 20.29 -3.28
N ILE A 282 32.58 20.66 -4.10
CA ILE A 282 33.75 21.40 -3.63
C ILE A 282 33.29 22.82 -3.28
N ASP A 283 33.43 23.18 -2.01
CA ASP A 283 33.15 24.50 -1.47
C ASP A 283 34.45 25.28 -1.33
N LEU A 284 34.45 26.53 -1.78
CA LEU A 284 35.60 27.43 -1.66
C LEU A 284 35.36 28.44 -0.54
N PRO A 285 36.40 28.86 0.20
CA PRO A 285 36.25 29.89 1.21
C PRO A 285 35.67 31.19 0.63
N GLN A 286 34.90 31.90 1.45
CA GLN A 286 34.26 33.17 1.05
C GLN A 286 35.32 34.20 0.61
N ALA A 287 35.00 34.99 -0.42
CA ALA A 287 35.98 35.86 -1.08
C ALA A 287 36.66 36.89 -0.16
N ASP A 288 35.97 37.30 0.91
CA ASP A 288 36.42 38.25 1.92
C ASP A 288 37.14 37.60 3.11
N SER A 289 37.30 36.27 3.11
CA SER A 289 37.92 35.54 4.21
C SER A 289 39.45 35.51 4.12
N ALA A 290 40.12 35.39 5.28
CA ALA A 290 41.57 35.24 5.34
C ALA A 290 42.04 33.94 4.64
N GLU A 291 41.25 32.88 4.74
CA GLU A 291 41.49 31.59 4.09
C GLU A 291 41.44 31.70 2.56
N HIS A 292 40.51 32.49 2.01
CA HIS A 292 40.48 32.76 0.57
C HIS A 292 41.71 33.52 0.12
N ALA A 293 42.12 34.56 0.84
CA ALA A 293 43.32 35.34 0.52
C ALA A 293 44.60 34.47 0.56
N GLU A 294 44.70 33.57 1.54
CA GLU A 294 45.81 32.60 1.64
C GLU A 294 45.79 31.59 0.49
N LEU A 295 44.63 31.01 0.18
CA LEU A 295 44.49 30.08 -0.94
C LEU A 295 44.87 30.73 -2.28
N ALA A 296 44.44 31.98 -2.50
CA ALA A 296 44.79 32.76 -3.69
C ALA A 296 46.31 33.00 -3.79
N ARG A 297 46.98 33.31 -2.67
CA ARG A 297 48.45 33.45 -2.63
C ARG A 297 49.16 32.15 -2.98
N ARG A 298 48.68 31.01 -2.48
CA ARG A 298 49.27 29.68 -2.79
C ARG A 298 49.12 29.29 -4.26
N LEU A 299 48.03 29.73 -4.90
CA LEU A 299 47.77 29.48 -6.32
C LEU A 299 48.35 30.56 -7.24
N ALA A 300 49.03 31.58 -6.70
CA ALA A 300 49.62 32.64 -7.50
C ALA A 300 50.66 32.07 -8.49
N GLY A 301 50.45 32.32 -9.78
CA GLY A 301 51.30 31.79 -10.86
C GLY A 301 50.93 30.40 -11.35
N TRP A 302 50.01 29.69 -10.69
CA TRP A 302 49.47 28.43 -11.19
C TRP A 302 48.23 28.68 -12.08
N GLN A 303 48.13 27.93 -13.18
CA GLN A 303 46.97 27.95 -14.06
C GLN A 303 46.57 26.52 -14.44
N ASP A 304 45.28 26.20 -14.36
CA ASP A 304 44.73 24.97 -14.91
C ASP A 304 44.56 25.11 -16.43
N THR A 305 45.42 24.44 -17.20
CA THR A 305 45.41 24.52 -18.68
C THR A 305 44.35 23.66 -19.34
N ARG A 306 43.57 22.89 -18.57
CA ARG A 306 42.50 22.04 -19.10
C ARG A 306 41.30 22.89 -19.55
N ASN A 307 40.55 22.37 -20.52
CA ASN A 307 39.25 22.93 -20.91
C ASN A 307 38.09 22.06 -20.40
N PRO A 308 37.62 22.23 -19.15
CA PRO A 308 36.49 21.46 -18.62
C PRO A 308 35.16 21.74 -19.35
N ARG A 309 35.11 22.78 -20.18
CA ARG A 309 33.96 23.17 -21.00
C ARG A 309 34.02 22.62 -22.43
N GLN A 310 35.07 21.88 -22.81
CA GLN A 310 35.23 21.33 -24.16
C GLN A 310 34.02 20.51 -24.62
N LYS A 311 33.38 19.78 -23.70
CA LYS A 311 32.17 19.00 -23.97
C LYS A 311 30.96 19.83 -24.44
N PHE A 312 30.99 21.14 -24.27
CA PHE A 312 29.94 22.07 -24.71
C PHE A 312 30.23 22.71 -26.07
N GLY A 313 31.33 22.35 -26.75
CA GLY A 313 31.58 22.75 -28.14
C GLY A 313 32.07 24.19 -28.34
N HIS A 314 32.68 24.80 -27.31
CA HIS A 314 33.35 26.09 -27.39
C HIS A 314 34.87 25.93 -27.38
#